data_AF-A0A165P5X7-F1
#
_entry.id   AF-A0A165P5X7-F1
#
_cell.length_a   1.000
_cell.length_b   1.000
_cell.length_c   1.000
_cell.angle_alpha   90.00
_cell.angle_beta   90.00
_cell.angle_gamma   90.00
#
_symmetry.space_group_name_H-M   'P 1'
#
loop_
_entity.id
_entity.type
_entity.pdbx_description
1 polymer ?
#
loop_
_entity_poly.entity_id
_entity_poly.type
_entity_poly.pdbx_seq_one_letter_code
_entity_poly.pdbx_strand_id
1 'polypeptide(L)'
;MNGGALFGLVLVFSLIIFNYFPYTLNVKFKTPYWLSGLIICFLGPIVASTTGSFLLREAKSEGSDGFGAGIAGAIIALVIIANGVLYMIGSIVASIERYFNQRKKEKKQTS
;
A
#
# COMPACT_ATOMS: atom_id res chain seq x y z
N MET A 1 0.75 26.70 -0.34
CA MET A 1 0.64 25.71 0.75
C MET A 1 2.05 25.22 1.03
N ASN A 2 2.49 25.12 2.28
CA ASN A 2 3.82 24.60 2.60
C ASN A 2 3.96 23.15 2.08
N GLY A 3 5.04 22.82 1.36
CA GLY A 3 5.24 21.50 0.74
C GLY A 3 5.14 20.34 1.73
N GLY A 4 5.51 20.55 3.00
CA GLY A 4 5.35 19.55 4.06
C GLY A 4 3.89 19.23 4.39
N ALA A 5 2.98 20.21 4.33
CA ALA A 5 1.56 20.00 4.54
C ALA A 5 0.93 19.20 3.39
N LEU A 6 1.37 19.46 2.15
CA LEU A 6 0.92 18.72 0.96
C LEU A 6 1.39 17.27 1.01
N PHE A 7 2.65 17.03 1.37
CA PHE A 7 3.18 15.68 1.61
C PHE A 7 2.34 14.90 2.64
N GLY A 8 2.09 15.50 3.80
CA GLY A 8 1.31 14.85 4.87
C GLY A 8 -0.11 14.50 4.42
N LEU A 9 -0.77 15.42 3.70
CA LEU A 9 -2.12 15.22 3.20
C LEU A 9 -2.18 14.08 2.18
N VAL A 10 -1.26 14.04 1.21
CA VAL A 10 -1.19 12.95 0.23
C VAL A 10 -0.94 11.61 0.91
N LEU A 11 -0.07 11.56 1.91
CA LEU A 11 0.25 10.33 2.62
C LEU A 11 -0.97 9.79 3.38
N VAL A 12 -1.67 10.64 4.12
CA VAL A 12 -2.89 10.27 4.86
C VAL A 12 -3.99 9.80 3.91
N PHE A 13 -4.27 10.55 2.84
CA PHE A 13 -5.28 10.17 1.87
C PHE A 13 -4.93 8.86 1.15
N SER A 14 -3.66 8.69 0.78
CA SER A 14 -3.18 7.46 0.15
C SER A 14 -3.39 6.27 1.08
N LEU A 15 -3.02 6.37 2.36
CA LEU A 15 -3.21 5.29 3.33
C LEU A 15 -4.68 4.94 3.53
N ILE A 16 -5.58 5.93 3.58
CA ILE A 16 -7.03 5.68 3.67
C ILE A 16 -7.52 4.92 2.44
N ILE A 17 -7.19 5.39 1.23
CA ILE A 17 -7.63 4.77 -0.03
C ILE A 17 -7.06 3.36 -0.15
N PHE A 18 -5.76 3.18 0.07
CA PHE A 18 -5.07 1.90 -0.06
C PHE A 18 -5.41 0.90 1.05
N ASN A 19 -6.04 1.32 2.15
CA ASN A 19 -6.60 0.42 3.15
C ASN A 19 -8.08 0.09 2.90
N TYR A 20 -8.86 1.07 2.43
CA TYR A 20 -10.27 0.86 2.11
C TYR A 20 -10.47 -0.01 0.87
N PHE A 21 -9.57 0.11 -0.12
CA PHE A 21 -9.66 -0.60 -1.39
C PHE A 21 -9.56 -2.13 -1.24
N PRO A 22 -8.52 -2.70 -0.59
CA PRO A 22 -8.44 -4.16 -0.36
C PRO A 22 -9.62 -4.71 0.42
N TYR A 23 -10.09 -3.98 1.44
CA TYR A 23 -11.26 -4.36 2.22
C TYR A 23 -12.50 -4.49 1.34
N THR A 24 -12.76 -3.49 0.50
CA THR A 24 -13.91 -3.48 -0.40
C THR A 24 -13.83 -4.59 -1.45
N LEU A 25 -12.63 -4.83 -2.01
CA LEU A 25 -12.41 -5.94 -2.95
C LEU A 25 -12.65 -7.31 -2.31
N ASN A 26 -12.19 -7.50 -1.07
CA ASN A 26 -12.40 -8.75 -0.37
C ASN A 26 -13.88 -8.99 -0.04
N VAL A 27 -14.60 -7.96 0.42
CA VAL A 27 -16.02 -8.09 0.80
C VAL A 27 -16.92 -8.26 -0.43
N LYS A 28 -16.75 -7.46 -1.48
CA LYS A 28 -17.66 -7.47 -2.65
C LYS A 28 -17.30 -8.53 -3.68
N PHE A 29 -16.02 -8.73 -3.94
CA PHE A 29 -15.54 -9.59 -5.03
C PHE A 29 -14.85 -10.87 -4.54
N LYS A 30 -14.79 -11.09 -3.22
CA LYS A 30 -14.08 -12.22 -2.59
C LYS A 30 -12.63 -12.32 -3.04
N THR A 31 -12.03 -11.20 -3.44
CA THR A 31 -10.67 -11.16 -3.95
C THR A 31 -9.67 -11.43 -2.82
N PRO A 32 -8.68 -12.31 -3.02
CA PRO A 32 -7.67 -12.56 -1.99
C PRO A 32 -6.85 -11.29 -1.71
N TYR A 33 -6.51 -11.07 -0.45
CA TYR A 33 -5.74 -9.90 -0.03
C TYR A 33 -4.35 -9.84 -0.68
N TRP A 34 -3.75 -10.98 -1.02
CA TRP A 34 -2.52 -11.03 -1.80
C TRP A 34 -2.64 -10.30 -3.15
N LEU A 35 -3.73 -10.51 -3.88
CA LEU A 35 -3.92 -9.86 -5.18
C LEU A 35 -4.10 -8.35 -5.02
N SER A 36 -4.81 -7.93 -3.97
CA SER A 36 -4.96 -6.50 -3.64
C SER A 36 -3.60 -5.88 -3.28
N GLY A 37 -2.79 -6.58 -2.48
CA GLY A 37 -1.43 -6.16 -2.16
C GLY A 37 -0.54 -6.00 -3.38
N LEU A 38 -0.67 -6.89 -4.37
CA LEU A 38 0.04 -6.81 -5.65
C LEU A 38 -0.31 -5.53 -6.41
N ILE A 39 -1.61 -5.24 -6.55
CA ILE A 39 -2.10 -4.03 -7.20
C ILE A 39 -1.54 -2.79 -6.49
N ILE A 40 -1.54 -2.77 -5.16
CA ILE A 40 -1.01 -1.65 -4.36
C ILE A 40 0.48 -1.45 -4.62
N CYS A 41 1.27 -2.52 -4.66
CA CYS A 41 2.71 -2.42 -4.94
C CYS A 41 3.01 -1.81 -6.32
N PHE A 42 2.15 -2.04 -7.33
CA PHE A 42 2.29 -1.38 -8.64
C PHE A 42 1.77 0.06 -8.65
N LEU A 43 0.70 0.34 -7.90
CA LEU A 43 0.14 1.69 -7.80
C LEU A 43 1.03 2.64 -6.98
N GLY A 44 1.78 2.14 -5.99
CA GLY A 44 2.67 2.93 -5.14
C GLY A 44 3.67 3.79 -5.93
N PRO A 45 4.49 3.20 -6.82
CA PRO A 45 5.40 3.95 -7.69
C PRO A 45 4.70 4.99 -8.58
N ILE A 46 3.49 4.70 -9.06
CA ILE A 46 2.72 5.62 -9.92
C ILE A 46 2.27 6.84 -9.11
N VAL A 47 1.71 6.62 -7.91
CA VAL A 47 1.30 7.70 -6.99
C VAL A 47 2.50 8.51 -6.51
N ALA A 48 3.62 7.85 -6.23
CA ALA A 48 4.85 8.51 -5.81
C ALA A 48 5.48 9.35 -6.93
N SER A 49 5.50 8.85 -8.16
CA SER A 49 6.03 9.57 -9.31
C SER A 49 5.20 10.82 -9.62
N THR A 50 3.87 10.68 -9.65
CA THR A 50 2.96 11.81 -9.87
C THR A 50 3.09 12.86 -8.77
N THR A 51 3.00 12.46 -7.49
CA THR A 51 3.12 13.38 -6.36
C THR A 51 4.51 14.01 -6.28
N GLY A 52 5.57 13.22 -6.46
CA GLY A 52 6.95 13.70 -6.45
C GLY A 52 7.21 14.74 -7.53
N SER A 53 6.60 14.56 -8.72
CA SER A 53 6.71 15.54 -9.81
C SER A 53 6.00 16.86 -9.49
N PHE A 54 4.83 16.80 -8.84
CA PHE A 54 4.14 18.00 -8.35
C PHE A 54 4.97 18.72 -7.27
N LEU A 55 5.48 17.98 -6.28
CA LEU A 55 6.33 18.55 -5.23
C LEU A 55 7.62 19.16 -5.81
N LEU A 56 8.22 18.52 -6.81
CA LEU A 56 9.43 19.03 -7.47
C LEU A 56 9.16 20.33 -8.22
N ARG A 57 7.99 20.44 -8.86
CA ARG A 57 7.57 21.65 -9.56
C ARG A 57 7.37 22.82 -8.59
N GLU A 58 6.71 22.58 -7.46
CA GLU A 58 6.53 23.58 -6.41
C GLU A 58 7.87 24.00 -5.80
N ALA A 59 8.73 23.03 -5.45
CA ALA A 59 10.06 23.31 -4.90
C ALA A 59 10.90 24.19 -5.85
N LYS A 60 10.90 23.89 -7.15
CA LYS A 60 11.59 24.73 -8.15
C LYS A 60 10.98 26.12 -8.28
N SER A 61 9.67 26.25 -8.16
CA SER A 61 8.99 27.55 -8.16
C SER A 61 9.35 28.42 -6.95
N GLU A 62 9.70 27.79 -5.83
CA GLU A 62 10.17 28.44 -4.61
C GLU A 62 11.70 28.66 -4.57
N GLY A 63 12.42 28.31 -5.65
CA GLY A 63 13.87 28.48 -5.76
C GLY A 63 14.70 27.37 -5.10
N SER A 64 14.08 26.27 -4.67
CA SER A 64 14.77 25.09 -4.13
C SER A 64 15.34 24.21 -5.25
N ASP A 65 16.42 23.47 -4.93
CA ASP A 65 17.04 22.45 -5.79
C ASP A 65 16.15 21.22 -6.02
N GLY A 66 15.04 21.08 -5.26
CA GLY A 66 14.10 19.98 -5.40
C GLY A 66 14.52 18.68 -4.71
N PHE A 67 15.63 18.67 -3.95
CA PHE A 67 16.11 17.46 -3.27
C PHE A 67 15.08 16.92 -2.26
N GLY A 68 14.47 17.80 -1.47
CA GLY A 68 13.44 17.45 -0.50
C GLY A 68 12.18 16.84 -1.16
N ALA A 69 11.82 17.31 -2.35
CA ALA A 69 10.69 16.75 -3.12
C ALA A 69 10.98 15.32 -3.60
N GLY A 70 12.23 15.05 -4.03
CA GLY A 70 12.67 13.71 -4.39
C GLY A 70 12.60 12.73 -3.21
N ILE A 71 13.10 13.14 -2.04
CA ILE A 71 13.01 12.34 -0.81
C ILE A 71 11.54 12.09 -0.44
N ALA A 72 10.70 13.13 -0.47
CA ALA A 72 9.28 13.00 -0.16
C ALA A 72 8.58 12.00 -1.07
N GLY A 73 8.83 12.05 -2.39
CA GLY A 73 8.31 11.08 -3.35
C GLY A 73 8.76 9.65 -3.05
N ALA A 74 10.05 9.44 -2.73
CA ALA A 74 10.58 8.12 -2.38
C ALA A 74 9.93 7.56 -1.09
N ILE A 75 9.72 8.40 -0.08
CA ILE A 75 9.04 8.01 1.16
C ILE A 75 7.60 7.60 0.87
N ILE A 76 6.86 8.36 0.05
CA ILE A 76 5.50 7.99 -0.37
C ILE A 76 5.49 6.62 -1.04
N ALA A 77 6.43 6.37 -1.97
CA ALA A 77 6.54 5.08 -2.65
C ALA A 77 6.76 3.94 -1.65
N LEU A 78 7.74 4.09 -0.75
CA LEU A 78 8.09 3.07 0.22
C LEU A 78 6.94 2.76 1.17
N VAL A 79 6.24 3.77 1.67
CA VAL A 79 5.09 3.58 2.57
C VAL A 79 3.96 2.83 1.88
N ILE A 80 3.63 3.18 0.63
CA ILE A 80 2.57 2.49 -0.11
C ILE A 80 2.97 1.06 -0.46
N ILE A 81 4.22 0.84 -0.92
CA ILE A 81 4.74 -0.50 -1.24
C ILE A 81 4.78 -1.37 0.02
N ALA A 82 5.28 -0.84 1.13
CA ALA A 82 5.30 -1.55 2.41
C ALA A 82 3.89 -1.98 2.82
N ASN A 83 2.89 -1.11 2.63
CA ASN A 83 1.49 -1.44 2.89
C ASN A 83 1.00 -2.59 1.98
N GLY A 84 1.30 -2.53 0.68
CA GLY A 84 0.99 -3.62 -0.26
C GLY A 84 1.62 -4.96 0.15
N VAL A 85 2.88 -4.94 0.57
CA VAL A 85 3.61 -6.12 1.07
C VAL A 85 2.96 -6.69 2.33
N LEU A 86 2.52 -5.86 3.27
CA LEU A 86 1.80 -6.32 4.47
C LEU A 86 0.52 -7.07 4.12
N TYR A 87 -0.24 -6.62 3.13
CA TYR A 87 -1.43 -7.34 2.64
C TYR A 87 -1.07 -8.70 2.02
N MET A 88 0.05 -8.80 1.30
CA MET A 88 0.52 -10.08 0.77
C MET A 88 0.89 -11.05 1.89
N ILE A 89 1.71 -10.61 2.84
CA ILE A 89 2.16 -11.43 3.97
C ILE A 89 0.97 -11.90 4.80
N GLY A 90 0.04 -10.99 5.15
CA GLY A 90 -1.16 -11.33 5.90
C GLY A 90 -2.02 -12.38 5.18
N SER A 91 -2.16 -12.27 3.86
CA SER A 91 -2.87 -13.25 3.04
C SER A 91 -2.20 -14.63 3.02
N ILE A 92 -0.87 -14.67 2.96
CA ILE A 92 -0.09 -15.92 2.97
C ILE A 92 -0.26 -16.61 4.33
N VAL A 93 -0.07 -15.86 5.43
CA VAL A 93 -0.23 -16.40 6.79
C VAL A 93 -1.63 -16.97 7.00
N ALA A 94 -2.67 -16.23 6.63
CA ALA A 94 -4.06 -16.71 6.73
C ALA A 94 -4.32 -17.98 5.89
N SER A 95 -3.65 -18.11 4.73
CA SER A 95 -3.78 -19.30 3.88
C SER A 95 -3.10 -20.52 4.52
N ILE A 96 -1.91 -20.32 5.10
CA ILE A 96 -1.17 -21.35 5.82
C ILE A 96 -1.97 -21.85 7.04
N GLU A 97 -2.51 -20.94 7.85
CA GLU A 97 -3.33 -21.29 9.02
C GLU A 97 -4.56 -22.09 8.63
N ARG A 98 -5.25 -21.71 7.54
CA ARG A 98 -6.40 -22.45 7.02
C ARG A 98 -6.01 -23.87 6.62
N TYR A 99 -4.87 -24.04 5.94
CA TYR A 99 -4.40 -25.35 5.52
C TYR A 99 -4.14 -26.29 6.72
N PHE A 100 -3.41 -25.81 7.74
CA PHE A 100 -3.16 -26.61 8.94
C PHE A 100 -4.43 -26.94 9.74
N ASN A 101 -5.36 -26.00 9.84
CA ASN A 101 -6.62 -26.22 10.54
C ASN A 101 -7.53 -27.23 9.81
N GLN A 102 -7.52 -27.26 8.48
CA GLN A 102 -8.25 -28.27 7.70
C GLN A 102 -7.68 -29.67 7.94
N ARG A 103 -6.35 -29.83 7.87
CA ARG A 103 -5.68 -31.12 8.14
C ARG A 103 -5.94 -31.65 9.55
N LYS A 104 -6.02 -30.76 10.54
CA LYS A 104 -6.34 -31.15 11.92
C LYS A 104 -7.78 -31.66 12.07
N LYS A 105 -8.73 -31.10 11.31
CA LYS A 105 -10.14 -31.55 11.30
C LYS A 105 -10.29 -32.90 10.62
N GLU A 106 -9.62 -33.12 9.48
CA GLU A 106 -9.62 -34.40 8.77
C GLU A 106 -9.14 -35.54 9.67
N LYS A 107 -8.02 -35.37 10.37
CA LYS A 107 -7.48 -36.37 11.30
C LYS A 107 -8.39 -36.70 12.49
N LYS A 108 -9.27 -35.78 12.90
CA LYS A 108 -10.23 -36.01 13.99
C LYS A 108 -11.48 -36.78 13.54
N GLN A 109 -11.80 -36.81 12.24
CA GLN A 109 -12.97 -37.53 11.72
C GLN A 109 -12.66 -38.99 11.39
N THR A 110 -11.38 -39.33 11.21
CA THR A 110 -10.92 -40.69 10.90
C THR A 110 -10.39 -41.46 12.11
N SER A 111 -10.53 -40.91 13.32
CA SER A 111 -10.12 -41.52 14.60
C SER A 111 -11.32 -41.72 15.50
#